data_AF-A0AAE4C292-F1
#
_entry.id   AF-A0AAE4C292-F1
#
_cell.length_a   1.000
_cell.length_b   1.000
_cell.length_c   1.000
_cell.angle_alpha   90.00
_cell.angle_beta   90.00
_cell.angle_gamma   90.00
#
_symmetry.space_group_name_H-M   'P 1'
#
loop_
_entity.id
_entity.type
_entity.pdbx_description
1 polymer ?
#
loop_
_entity_poly.entity_id
_entity_poly.type
_entity_poly.pdbx_seq_one_letter_code
_entity_poly.pdbx_strand_id
1 'polypeptide(L)'
;MKIKNSFGVIVLLLGVYLLFSLYQSSLPIIYGTRAKANIIGTDSVKNKRFTYLYYPVFQFNYQNQLIKFTDKSSSVDKDIEKSEVMVYYDQNYGFSQGFTTEKIIFLIISILLILFGIVCLVKPF
;
A
#
# COMPACT_ATOMS: atom_id res chain seq x y z
N MET A 1 0.87 31.95 18.97
CA MET A 1 0.38 32.04 17.57
C MET A 1 1.30 31.37 16.55
N LYS A 2 2.62 31.62 16.53
CA LYS A 2 3.55 31.00 15.54
C LYS A 2 3.64 29.46 15.60
N ILE A 3 3.74 28.88 16.79
CA ILE A 3 3.90 27.41 16.96
C ILE A 3 2.66 26.63 16.51
N LYS A 4 1.44 27.12 16.84
CA LYS A 4 0.16 26.51 16.42
C LYS A 4 0.05 26.46 14.89
N ASN A 5 0.40 27.54 14.22
CA ASN A 5 0.33 27.63 12.77
C ASN A 5 1.38 26.70 12.14
N SER A 6 2.61 26.67 12.65
CA SER A 6 3.63 25.71 12.20
C SER A 6 3.19 24.26 12.37
N PHE A 7 2.60 23.92 13.52
CA PHE A 7 2.07 22.58 13.77
C PHE A 7 0.91 22.25 12.81
N GLY A 8 -0.04 23.18 12.61
CA GLY A 8 -1.13 23.01 11.65
C GLY A 8 -0.64 22.77 10.23
N VAL A 9 0.38 23.52 9.78
CA VAL A 9 1.02 23.30 8.46
C VAL A 9 1.65 21.92 8.39
N ILE A 10 2.40 21.49 9.40
CA ILE A 10 3.06 20.17 9.42
C ILE A 10 2.01 19.05 9.35
N VAL A 11 0.96 19.14 10.15
CA VAL A 11 -0.15 18.16 10.16
C VAL A 11 -0.83 18.10 8.80
N LEU A 12 -1.09 19.25 8.19
CA LEU A 12 -1.72 19.33 6.87
C LEU A 12 -0.82 18.70 5.79
N LEU A 13 0.48 19.02 5.80
CA LEU A 13 1.46 18.41 4.90
C LEU A 13 1.53 16.89 5.06
N LEU A 14 1.53 16.38 6.29
CA LEU A 14 1.50 14.94 6.56
C LEU A 14 0.22 14.29 6.03
N GLY A 15 -0.93 14.92 6.25
CA GLY A 15 -2.21 14.45 5.73
C GLY A 15 -2.23 14.36 4.21
N VAL A 16 -1.80 15.43 3.52
CA VAL A 16 -1.71 15.48 2.05
C VAL A 16 -0.70 14.46 1.52
N TYR A 17 0.46 14.32 2.17
CA TYR A 17 1.48 13.34 1.80
C TYR A 17 0.95 11.91 1.87
N LEU A 18 0.23 11.56 2.94
CA LEU A 18 -0.40 10.25 3.08
C LEU A 18 -1.47 10.03 2.00
N LEU A 19 -2.30 11.03 1.73
CA LEU A 19 -3.33 10.95 0.69
C LEU A 19 -2.70 10.67 -0.69
N PHE A 20 -1.64 11.41 -1.02
CA PHE A 20 -0.91 11.27 -2.27
C PHE A 20 -0.25 9.89 -2.40
N SER A 21 0.34 9.39 -1.32
CA SER A 21 0.92 8.04 -1.28
C SER A 21 -0.15 6.95 -1.50
N LEU A 22 -1.32 7.11 -0.89
CA LEU A 22 -2.45 6.21 -1.08
C LEU A 22 -2.97 6.23 -2.52
N TYR A 23 -3.06 7.42 -3.11
CA TYR A 23 -3.44 7.59 -4.52
C TYR A 23 -2.48 6.84 -5.43
N GLN A 24 -1.16 7.04 -5.28
CA GLN A 24 -0.17 6.30 -6.06
C GLN A 24 -0.28 4.79 -5.87
N SER A 25 -0.44 4.30 -4.63
CA SER A 25 -0.59 2.86 -4.37
C SER A 25 -1.90 2.26 -4.91
N SER A 26 -2.85 3.11 -5.29
CA SER A 26 -4.15 2.73 -5.84
C SER A 26 -4.15 2.73 -7.37
N LEU A 27 -3.12 3.29 -8.02
CA LEU A 27 -3.01 3.32 -9.48
C LEU A 27 -3.11 1.92 -10.13
N PRO A 28 -2.48 0.85 -9.61
CA PRO A 28 -2.70 -0.50 -10.14
C PRO A 28 -4.15 -0.94 -10.07
N ILE A 29 -4.90 -0.51 -9.06
CA ILE A 29 -6.30 -0.89 -8.87
C ILE A 29 -7.20 -0.14 -9.84
N ILE A 30 -6.91 1.14 -10.07
CA ILE A 30 -7.72 2.03 -10.91
C ILE A 30 -7.50 1.74 -12.39
N TYR A 31 -6.25 1.57 -12.80
CA TYR A 31 -5.86 1.44 -14.20
C TYR A 31 -5.47 0.01 -14.59
N GLY A 32 -5.14 -0.85 -13.63
CA GLY A 32 -4.72 -2.21 -13.92
C GLY A 32 -5.87 -3.15 -14.21
N THR A 33 -5.52 -4.25 -14.86
CA THR A 33 -6.48 -5.31 -15.18
C THR A 33 -6.57 -6.27 -14.01
N ARG A 34 -7.78 -6.73 -13.70
CA ARG A 34 -7.99 -7.82 -12.74
C ARG A 34 -7.47 -9.13 -13.32
N ALA A 35 -6.58 -9.79 -12.61
CA ALA A 35 -6.04 -11.10 -12.96
C ALA A 35 -6.16 -12.06 -11.77
N LYS A 36 -6.33 -13.34 -12.08
CA LYS A 36 -6.24 -14.43 -11.11
C LYS A 36 -4.78 -14.80 -10.92
N ALA A 37 -4.25 -14.63 -9.72
CA ALA A 37 -2.88 -14.99 -9.38
C ALA A 37 -2.83 -16.16 -8.40
N ASN A 38 -1.93 -17.09 -8.67
CA ASN A 38 -1.65 -18.21 -7.79
C ASN A 38 -0.42 -17.88 -6.94
N ILE A 39 -0.51 -18.13 -5.63
CA ILE A 39 0.67 -18.11 -4.77
C ILE A 39 1.44 -19.41 -5.02
N ILE A 40 2.63 -19.30 -5.63
CA ILE A 40 3.44 -20.46 -6.03
C ILE A 40 4.47 -20.87 -4.98
N GLY A 41 4.76 -20.00 -4.02
CA GLY A 41 5.69 -20.23 -2.93
C GLY A 41 6.12 -18.94 -2.25
N THR A 42 7.24 -19.00 -1.54
CA THR A 42 7.82 -17.86 -0.83
C THR A 42 9.25 -17.58 -1.28
N ASP A 43 9.58 -16.30 -1.34
CA ASP A 43 10.95 -15.81 -1.54
C ASP A 43 11.51 -15.37 -0.18
N SER A 44 12.72 -15.78 0.15
CA SER A 44 13.29 -15.57 1.48
C SER A 44 14.38 -14.50 1.46
N VAL A 45 14.28 -13.51 2.34
CA VAL A 45 15.32 -12.50 2.53
C VAL A 45 15.91 -12.64 3.92
N LYS A 46 17.24 -12.75 4.00
CA LYS A 46 17.97 -12.82 5.27
C LYS A 46 17.90 -11.47 5.98
N ASN A 47 17.12 -11.39 7.05
CA ASN A 47 17.08 -10.21 7.92
C ASN A 47 18.25 -10.27 8.91
N LYS A 48 18.87 -9.12 9.21
CA LYS A 48 20.00 -9.03 10.16
C LYS A 48 19.60 -9.20 11.62
N ARG A 49 18.32 -9.01 11.98
CA ARG A 49 17.85 -9.04 13.38
C ARG A 49 16.95 -10.23 13.75
N PHE A 50 16.28 -10.86 12.80
CA PHE A 50 15.41 -12.01 13.02
C PHE A 50 15.63 -13.04 11.91
N THR A 51 15.19 -14.29 12.15
CA THR A 51 15.11 -15.39 11.17
C THR A 51 14.56 -14.91 9.82
N TYR A 52 14.85 -15.65 8.74
CA TYR A 52 14.43 -15.34 7.37
C TYR A 52 13.00 -14.77 7.29
N LEU A 53 12.85 -13.64 6.57
CA LEU A 53 11.54 -13.12 6.19
C LEU A 53 11.13 -13.79 4.89
N TYR A 54 9.90 -14.30 4.83
CA TYR A 54 9.35 -14.96 3.66
C TYR A 54 8.28 -14.06 3.04
N TYR A 55 8.39 -13.82 1.73
CA TYR A 55 7.48 -12.99 0.95
C TYR A 55 6.74 -13.87 -0.06
N PRO A 56 5.40 -13.75 -0.20
CA PRO A 56 4.66 -14.56 -1.14
C PRO A 56 5.04 -14.21 -2.58
N VAL A 57 5.19 -15.24 -3.41
CA VAL A 57 5.43 -15.11 -4.85
C VAL A 57 4.14 -15.43 -5.58
N PHE A 58 3.61 -14.42 -6.27
CA PHE A 58 2.42 -14.52 -7.11
C PHE A 58 2.81 -14.85 -8.55
N GLN A 59 2.05 -15.74 -9.18
CA GLN A 59 2.18 -16.07 -10.60
C GLN A 59 0.81 -15.95 -11.28
N PHE A 60 0.74 -15.21 -12.38
CA PHE A 60 -0.47 -15.03 -13.17
C PHE A 60 -0.15 -14.86 -14.65
N ASN A 61 -1.14 -15.10 -15.50
CA ASN A 61 -1.05 -14.85 -16.93
C ASN A 61 -1.66 -13.48 -17.24
N TYR A 62 -0.90 -12.63 -17.93
CA TYR A 62 -1.33 -11.31 -18.37
C TYR A 62 -0.93 -11.13 -19.84
N GLN A 63 -1.91 -10.87 -20.72
CA GLN A 63 -1.68 -10.70 -22.16
C GLN A 63 -0.84 -11.84 -22.79
N ASN A 64 -1.16 -13.09 -22.46
CA ASN A 64 -0.43 -14.31 -22.88
C ASN A 64 1.03 -14.38 -22.40
N GLN A 65 1.42 -13.58 -21.40
CA GLN A 65 2.71 -13.64 -20.74
C GLN A 65 2.55 -14.11 -19.30
N LEU A 66 3.39 -15.06 -18.89
CA LEU A 66 3.44 -15.52 -17.51
C LEU A 66 4.27 -14.55 -16.68
N ILE A 67 3.61 -13.83 -15.77
CA ILE A 67 4.24 -12.86 -14.87
C ILE A 67 4.44 -13.52 -13.50
N LYS A 68 5.62 -13.28 -12.91
CA LYS A 68 5.93 -13.62 -11.52
C LYS A 68 6.25 -12.35 -10.76
N PHE A 69 5.62 -12.18 -9.61
CA PHE A 69 5.79 -10.99 -8.77
C PHE A 69 5.94 -11.40 -7.30
N THR A 70 7.00 -10.94 -6.65
CA THR A 70 7.20 -11.14 -5.20
C THR A 70 6.64 -9.94 -4.46
N ASP A 71 5.62 -10.16 -3.64
CA ASP A 71 5.04 -9.09 -2.85
C ASP A 71 5.80 -8.92 -1.54
N LYS A 72 6.60 -7.85 -1.47
CA LYS A 72 7.41 -7.52 -0.29
C LYS A 72 6.68 -6.63 0.73
N SER A 73 5.40 -6.31 0.49
CA SER A 73 4.62 -5.48 1.41
C SER A 73 4.19 -6.22 2.67
N SER A 74 4.08 -7.56 2.61
CA SER A 74 3.67 -8.39 3.73
C SER A 74 4.53 -9.65 3.83
N SER A 75 5.04 -9.94 5.02
CA SER A 75 5.70 -11.20 5.31
C SER A 75 4.67 -12.27 5.64
N VAL A 76 4.89 -13.47 5.11
CA VAL A 76 4.02 -14.63 5.32
C VAL A 76 4.80 -15.77 5.97
N ASP A 77 4.10 -16.81 6.44
CA ASP A 77 4.75 -18.04 6.85
C ASP A 77 5.42 -18.73 5.65
N LYS A 78 6.51 -19.45 5.93
CA LYS A 78 7.29 -20.17 4.91
C LYS A 78 6.42 -21.11 4.08
N ASP A 79 5.50 -21.79 4.74
CA ASP A 79 4.65 -22.84 4.19
C ASP A 79 3.24 -22.32 3.87
N ILE A 80 3.14 -21.09 3.33
CA ILE A 80 1.86 -20.53 2.92
C ILE A 80 1.12 -21.47 1.95
N GLU A 81 -0.16 -21.70 2.22
CA GLU A 81 -0.99 -22.52 1.35
C GLU A 81 -1.11 -21.88 -0.04
N LYS A 82 -0.93 -22.72 -1.05
CA LYS A 82 -1.16 -22.33 -2.44
C LYS A 82 -2.62 -21.99 -2.60
N SER A 83 -2.90 -20.71 -2.81
CA SER A 83 -4.24 -20.19 -3.00
C SER A 83 -4.29 -19.27 -4.21
N GLU A 84 -5.47 -19.20 -4.82
CA GLU A 84 -5.78 -18.28 -5.91
C GLU A 84 -6.33 -16.99 -5.31
N VAL A 85 -5.71 -15.86 -5.65
CA VAL A 85 -6.08 -14.53 -5.17
C VAL A 85 -6.31 -13.62 -6.37
N MET A 86 -7.34 -12.78 -6.28
CA MET A 86 -7.60 -11.75 -7.28
C MET A 86 -6.65 -10.58 -7.06
N VAL A 87 -5.90 -10.22 -8.10
CA VAL A 87 -4.93 -9.11 -8.06
C VAL A 87 -5.20 -8.14 -9.19
N TYR A 88 -4.68 -6.93 -9.06
CA TYR A 88 -4.67 -5.94 -10.12
C TYR A 88 -3.24 -5.73 -10.57
N TYR A 89 -3.04 -5.74 -11.88
CA TYR A 89 -1.74 -5.55 -12.47
C TYR A 89 -1.81 -4.58 -13.67
N ASP A 90 -0.85 -3.67 -13.71
CA ASP A 90 -0.55 -2.81 -14.84
C ASP A 90 0.97 -2.76 -15.02
N GLN A 91 1.45 -2.72 -16.27
CA GLN A 91 2.89 -2.67 -16.53
C GLN A 91 3.52 -1.33 -16.09
N ASN A 92 2.77 -0.23 -16.13
CA ASN A 92 3.25 1.10 -15.77
C ASN A 92 3.06 1.38 -14.27
N TYR A 93 1.95 0.93 -13.70
CA TYR A 93 1.60 1.22 -12.30
C TYR A 93 1.94 0.12 -11.30
N GLY A 94 2.14 -1.12 -11.77
CA GLY A 94 2.63 -2.24 -10.96
C GLY A 94 1.52 -3.18 -10.46
N PHE A 95 1.74 -3.78 -9.30
CA PHE A 95 0.92 -4.83 -8.71
C PHE A 95 0.17 -4.34 -7.46
N SER A 96 -1.06 -4.81 -7.27
CA SER A 96 -1.83 -4.56 -6.05
C SER A 96 -2.78 -5.70 -5.73
N GLN A 97 -2.91 -6.05 -4.46
CA GLN A 97 -3.92 -6.98 -3.96
C GLN A 97 -5.31 -6.33 -3.80
N GLY A 98 -5.48 -5.09 -4.26
CA GLY A 98 -6.75 -4.35 -4.16
C GLY A 98 -6.79 -3.36 -3.00
N PHE A 99 -8.00 -3.00 -2.59
CA PHE A 99 -8.25 -2.13 -1.44
C PHE A 99 -8.20 -2.94 -0.15
N THR A 100 -7.02 -2.96 0.47
CA THR A 100 -6.81 -3.62 1.77
C THR A 100 -7.36 -2.77 2.91
N THR A 101 -7.65 -3.40 4.05
CA THR A 101 -8.08 -2.70 5.28
C THR A 101 -7.11 -1.60 5.68
N GLU A 102 -5.81 -1.84 5.52
CA GLU A 102 -4.76 -0.85 5.79
C GLU A 102 -4.94 0.42 4.96
N LYS A 103 -5.19 0.30 3.65
CA LYS A 103 -5.42 1.46 2.77
C LYS A 103 -6.62 2.29 3.24
N ILE A 104 -7.68 1.63 3.70
CA ILE A 104 -8.88 2.31 4.22
C ILE A 104 -8.54 3.06 5.52
N ILE A 105 -7.84 2.41 6.45
CA ILE A 105 -7.42 3.02 7.72
C ILE A 105 -6.54 4.25 7.46
N PHE A 106 -5.54 4.13 6.59
CA PHE A 106 -4.67 5.25 6.25
C PHE A 106 -5.41 6.38 5.53
N LEU A 107 -6.44 6.08 4.73
CA LEU A 107 -7.29 7.10 4.10
C LEU A 107 -8.04 7.91 5.16
N ILE A 108 -8.65 7.24 6.14
CA ILE A 108 -9.36 7.90 7.25
C ILE A 108 -8.38 8.78 8.05
N ILE A 109 -7.21 8.25 8.40
CA ILE A 109 -6.17 8.99 9.12
C ILE A 109 -5.75 10.24 8.33
N SER A 110 -5.50 10.10 7.02
CA SER A 110 -5.12 11.20 6.15
C SER A 110 -6.19 12.31 6.14
N ILE A 111 -7.46 11.97 6.00
CA ILE A 111 -8.58 12.93 6.04
C ILE A 111 -8.64 13.64 7.40
N LEU A 112 -8.52 12.90 8.50
CA LEU A 112 -8.53 13.48 9.85
C LEU A 112 -7.38 14.45 10.07
N LEU A 113 -6.18 14.12 9.59
CA LEU A 113 -5.02 15.01 9.66
C LEU A 113 -5.26 16.30 8.86
N ILE A 114 -5.79 16.20 7.63
CA ILE A 114 -6.09 17.38 6.81
C ILE A 114 -7.11 18.28 7.52
N LEU A 115 -8.22 17.72 8.01
CA LEU A 115 -9.26 18.47 8.73
C LEU A 115 -8.71 19.14 9.98
N PHE A 116 -7.92 18.40 10.78
CA PHE A 116 -7.33 18.92 12.00
C PHE A 116 -6.31 20.04 11.70
N GLY A 117 -5.48 19.86 10.68
CA GLY A 117 -4.53 20.87 10.21
C GLY A 117 -5.23 22.17 9.79
N ILE A 118 -6.32 22.07 9.04
CA ILE A 118 -7.15 23.22 8.65
C ILE A 118 -7.74 23.92 9.89
N VAL A 119 -8.30 23.17 10.84
CA VAL A 119 -8.88 23.75 12.07
C VAL A 119 -7.81 24.51 12.87
N CYS A 120 -6.60 23.96 13.00
CA CYS A 120 -5.49 24.62 13.68
C CYS A 120 -5.07 25.93 13.01
N LEU A 121 -5.18 26.03 11.69
CA LEU A 121 -4.80 27.22 10.91
C LEU A 121 -5.88 28.30 10.91
N VAL A 122 -7.15 27.91 10.82
CA VAL A 122 -8.27 28.85 10.63
C VAL A 122 -8.82 29.35 11.96
N LYS A 123 -8.78 28.55 13.04
CA LYS A 123 -9.49 28.90 14.28
C LYS A 123 -8.58 29.67 15.27
N PRO A 124 -8.92 30.92 15.63
CA PRO A 124 -8.28 31.61 16.74
C PRO A 124 -8.83 31.03 18.06
N PHE A 125 -8.20 29.96 18.53
CA PHE A 125 -8.10 29.70 19.97
C PHE A 125 -6.93 30.52 20.50
#